data_AF-A0AAV8FTQ7-F1
#
_entry.id   AF-A0AAV8FTQ7-F1
#
_cell.length_a   1.000
_cell.length_b   1.000
_cell.length_c   1.000
_cell.angle_alpha   90.00
_cell.angle_beta   90.00
_cell.angle_gamma   90.00
#
_symmetry.space_group_name_H-M   'P 1'
#
loop_
_entity.id
_entity.type
_entity.pdbx_description
1 polymer ?
#
loop_
_entity_poly.entity_id
_entity_poly.type
_entity_poly.pdbx_seq_one_letter_code
_entity_poly.pdbx_strand_id
1 'polypeptide(L)'
;MEKSEEGLGAASPGVAAVRISDAVDELLRFTLSSTISGDLDFSDLSLSSNFCSGLLLENASLTSQHLNDEEIGNGVPSYPLYKHLAKELGNSFQVGSFPRREDLGSNLPPEEQSQIKDIKWDELISKTGFELSNMYGSINFELHVQEPFFSQLKAGRKKVEGRLAAGYYNNVVQGSLLLFNKCLLLKVERVTRYQSFREMLQVETLANVLPGVATIEEGVAIYRKFYTEEKEKASGVLAISVSKPSSQPYIFMKEILNGLGYDGVGRLLGMVRTAGTVLDALPPSRSVLVSSAGRSYQPDIKGSTLTDAARALTKHAERSSEGWWGHLKGNDSQKNQLASQVINQLLDDCCWMNVHLIQPYGPVFEIRVCEGYGARWSSDGSKFIGFLEPYTVDGFSKDWKH
;
A
#
# COMPACT_ATOMS: atom_id res chain seq x y z
N MET A 1 -30.58 -20.71 -15.09
CA MET A 1 -29.46 -20.66 -16.04
C MET A 1 -28.25 -20.21 -15.25
N GLU A 2 -27.65 -21.17 -14.55
CA GLU A 2 -26.45 -20.99 -13.75
C GLU A 2 -25.27 -20.68 -14.67
N LYS A 3 -24.61 -19.55 -14.40
CA LYS A 3 -23.25 -19.31 -14.89
C LYS A 3 -22.33 -20.22 -14.09
N SER A 4 -21.80 -21.23 -14.76
CA SER A 4 -20.65 -22.00 -14.33
C SER A 4 -19.46 -21.06 -14.12
N GLU A 5 -19.11 -20.82 -12.86
CA GLU A 5 -17.77 -20.37 -12.49
C GLU A 5 -16.79 -21.50 -12.82
N GLU A 6 -16.28 -21.49 -14.05
CA GLU A 6 -15.05 -22.19 -14.39
C GLU A 6 -13.96 -21.61 -13.50
N GLY A 7 -13.55 -22.41 -12.50
CA GLY A 7 -12.48 -22.06 -11.59
C GLY A 7 -11.26 -21.60 -12.36
N LEU A 8 -10.71 -20.47 -11.93
CA LEU A 8 -9.41 -19.96 -12.36
C LEU A 8 -8.35 -21.06 -12.15
N GLY A 9 -8.14 -21.87 -13.17
CA GLY A 9 -6.90 -22.60 -13.34
C GLY A 9 -5.82 -21.55 -13.53
N ALA A 10 -4.98 -21.37 -12.51
CA ALA A 10 -3.83 -20.51 -12.59
C ALA A 10 -3.07 -20.80 -13.90
N ALA A 11 -2.96 -19.79 -14.75
CA ALA A 11 -2.17 -19.84 -15.96
C ALA A 11 -0.75 -20.30 -15.59
N SER A 12 -0.27 -21.34 -16.28
CA SER A 12 1.08 -21.89 -16.09
C SER A 12 2.11 -20.90 -16.65
N PRO A 13 2.89 -20.17 -15.84
CA PRO A 13 3.88 -19.23 -16.36
C PRO A 13 5.16 -20.01 -16.66
N GLY A 14 5.38 -20.30 -17.93
CA GLY A 14 6.68 -20.75 -18.42
C GLY A 14 7.54 -19.54 -18.81
N VAL A 15 8.61 -19.32 -18.05
CA VAL A 15 9.85 -18.64 -18.49
C VAL A 15 9.82 -17.10 -18.62
N ALA A 16 9.26 -16.39 -17.63
CA ALA A 16 9.71 -15.02 -17.35
C ALA A 16 10.26 -14.99 -15.92
N ALA A 17 11.45 -14.40 -15.74
CA ALA A 17 11.95 -14.11 -14.40
C ALA A 17 10.90 -13.27 -13.65
N VAL A 18 10.68 -13.57 -12.38
CA VAL A 18 9.72 -12.80 -11.57
C VAL A 18 10.20 -11.35 -11.52
N ARG A 19 9.40 -10.43 -12.05
CA ARG A 19 9.74 -9.00 -11.98
C ARG A 19 9.37 -8.48 -10.60
N ILE A 20 10.29 -7.77 -9.98
CA ILE A 20 10.03 -7.12 -8.69
C ILE A 20 8.81 -6.20 -8.76
N SER A 21 8.60 -5.50 -9.89
CA SER A 21 7.45 -4.62 -10.14
C SER A 21 6.11 -5.30 -9.85
N ASP A 22 6.02 -6.61 -10.10
CA ASP A 22 4.79 -7.38 -10.00
C ASP A 22 4.57 -7.94 -8.58
N ALA A 23 5.53 -7.69 -7.66
CA ALA A 23 5.59 -8.26 -6.32
C ALA A 23 5.81 -7.23 -5.20
N VAL A 24 6.05 -5.94 -5.53
CA VAL A 24 6.31 -4.90 -4.51
C VAL A 24 5.13 -4.78 -3.55
N ASP A 25 3.89 -4.85 -4.05
CA ASP A 25 2.67 -4.74 -3.24
C ASP A 25 2.60 -5.82 -2.17
N GLU A 26 2.70 -7.09 -2.58
CA GLU A 26 2.62 -8.24 -1.68
C GLU A 26 3.82 -8.29 -0.72
N LEU A 27 5.02 -7.94 -1.20
CA LEU A 27 6.22 -7.87 -0.38
C LEU A 27 6.14 -6.78 0.69
N LEU A 28 5.74 -5.57 0.31
CA LEU A 28 5.59 -4.45 1.23
C LEU A 28 4.52 -4.76 2.27
N ARG A 29 3.34 -5.24 1.84
CA ARG A 29 2.26 -5.65 2.73
C ARG A 29 2.72 -6.71 3.73
N PHE A 30 3.42 -7.74 3.25
CA PHE A 30 3.96 -8.81 4.09
C PHE A 30 4.97 -8.28 5.12
N THR A 31 5.86 -7.38 4.70
CA THR A 31 6.90 -6.79 5.55
C THR A 31 6.29 -5.92 6.66
N LEU A 32 5.36 -5.04 6.30
CA LEU A 32 4.62 -4.21 7.26
C LEU A 32 3.81 -5.06 8.24
N SER A 33 3.09 -6.06 7.73
CA SER A 33 2.25 -6.95 8.55
C SER A 33 3.09 -7.78 9.52
N SER A 34 4.24 -8.30 9.09
CA SER A 34 5.15 -9.07 9.93
C SER A 34 5.83 -8.22 11.01
N THR A 35 5.99 -6.92 10.77
CA THR A 35 6.45 -5.97 11.80
C THR A 35 5.42 -5.84 12.93
N ILE A 36 4.13 -5.76 12.58
CA ILE A 36 3.04 -5.58 13.53
C ILE A 36 2.81 -6.84 14.37
N SER A 37 2.85 -8.03 13.74
CA SER A 37 2.63 -9.29 14.45
C SER A 37 3.82 -9.72 15.31
N GLY A 38 5.02 -9.19 15.05
CA GLY A 38 6.26 -9.62 15.72
C GLY A 38 6.74 -11.01 15.28
N ASP A 39 6.23 -11.53 14.16
CA ASP A 39 6.58 -12.87 13.66
C ASP A 39 8.02 -12.97 13.12
N LEU A 40 8.63 -11.83 12.80
CA LEU A 40 10.00 -11.70 12.32
C LEU A 40 10.75 -10.78 13.28
N ASP A 41 12.06 -11.02 13.44
CA ASP A 41 12.92 -10.16 14.26
C ASP A 41 13.20 -8.83 13.53
N PHE A 42 12.22 -7.93 13.63
CA PHE A 42 12.24 -6.56 13.11
C PHE A 42 12.26 -5.53 14.25
N SER A 43 12.89 -5.89 15.38
CA SER A 43 12.98 -5.05 16.57
C SER A 43 13.72 -3.71 16.35
N ASP A 44 14.50 -3.62 15.29
CA ASP A 44 15.27 -2.49 14.77
C ASP A 44 14.53 -1.68 13.68
N LEU A 45 13.27 -1.99 13.35
CA LEU A 45 12.53 -1.16 12.41
C LEU A 45 12.26 0.23 13.01
N SER A 46 12.63 1.30 12.30
CA SER A 46 12.47 2.68 12.77
C SER A 46 11.01 3.16 12.76
N LEU A 47 10.15 2.50 11.99
CA LEU A 47 8.73 2.84 11.87
C LEU A 47 7.93 2.15 12.98
N SER A 48 7.12 2.93 13.69
CA SER A 48 6.26 2.42 14.76
C SER A 48 5.18 1.47 14.22
N SER A 49 4.75 0.51 15.07
CA SER A 49 3.66 -0.40 14.71
C SER A 49 2.35 0.34 14.35
N ASN A 50 2.07 1.48 15.01
CA ASN A 50 0.89 2.29 14.70
C ASN A 50 0.97 2.91 13.30
N PHE A 51 2.15 3.39 12.92
CA PHE A 51 2.39 3.93 11.58
C PHE A 51 2.23 2.84 10.51
N CYS A 52 2.84 1.67 10.72
CA CYS A 52 2.69 0.52 9.83
C CYS A 52 1.22 0.07 9.70
N SER A 53 0.47 0.03 10.81
CA SER A 53 -0.97 -0.27 10.80
C SER A 53 -1.77 0.76 10.02
N GLY A 54 -1.41 2.05 10.13
CA GLY A 54 -2.04 3.13 9.38
C GLY A 54 -1.82 3.01 7.87
N LEU A 55 -0.63 2.58 7.43
CA LEU A 55 -0.34 2.30 6.01
C LEU A 55 -1.19 1.16 5.45
N LEU A 56 -1.49 0.15 6.28
CA LEU A 56 -2.28 -1.04 5.94
C LEU A 56 -3.79 -0.86 6.11
N LEU A 57 -4.25 0.27 6.64
CA LEU A 57 -5.64 0.49 6.97
C LEU A 57 -6.51 0.41 5.69
N GLU A 58 -7.52 -0.45 5.70
CA GLU A 58 -8.47 -0.58 4.60
C GLU A 58 -9.48 0.58 4.59
N ASN A 59 -9.93 0.99 3.41
CA ASN A 59 -10.96 2.02 3.30
C ASN A 59 -12.32 1.45 3.72
N ALA A 60 -12.94 2.01 4.77
CA ALA A 60 -14.20 1.53 5.32
C ALA A 60 -15.41 1.66 4.36
N SER A 61 -15.27 2.34 3.22
CA SER A 61 -16.40 2.78 2.39
C SER A 61 -16.47 2.15 0.98
N LEU A 62 -15.68 1.12 0.66
CA LEU A 62 -15.73 0.45 -0.65
C LEU A 62 -16.29 -0.98 -0.51
N THR A 63 -17.61 -1.12 -0.71
CA THR A 63 -18.22 -2.41 -1.05
C THR A 63 -17.71 -2.84 -2.43
N SER A 64 -16.72 -3.73 -2.47
CA SER A 64 -16.36 -4.67 -3.55
C SER A 64 -16.90 -4.39 -4.97
N GLN A 65 -16.67 -3.21 -5.53
CA GLN A 65 -16.86 -2.93 -6.94
C GLN A 65 -15.54 -2.41 -7.47
N HIS A 66 -14.89 -3.28 -8.26
CA HIS A 66 -13.74 -3.02 -9.13
C HIS A 66 -12.99 -1.71 -8.87
N LEU A 67 -12.00 -1.76 -7.97
CA LEU A 67 -10.87 -0.84 -8.07
C LEU A 67 -10.21 -1.15 -9.42
N ASN A 68 -10.49 -0.33 -10.44
CA ASN A 68 -9.60 -0.29 -11.57
C ASN A 68 -8.25 0.23 -11.03
N ASP A 69 -7.15 -0.43 -11.38
CA ASP A 69 -5.78 0.00 -11.06
C ASP A 69 -5.45 1.42 -11.58
N GLU A 70 -6.38 2.05 -12.31
CA GLU A 70 -6.31 3.40 -12.87
C GLU A 70 -6.68 4.54 -11.89
N GLU A 71 -7.21 4.27 -10.68
CA GLU A 71 -7.51 5.31 -9.67
C GLU A 71 -6.31 5.69 -8.78
N ILE A 72 -5.08 5.38 -9.20
CA ILE A 72 -3.87 5.95 -8.56
C ILE A 72 -3.56 7.29 -9.25
N GLY A 73 -4.48 8.24 -9.05
CA GLY A 73 -4.37 9.60 -9.56
C GLY A 73 -3.35 10.45 -8.80
N ASN A 74 -3.07 11.63 -9.35
CA ASN A 74 -2.42 12.71 -8.63
C ASN A 74 -3.29 13.14 -7.42
N GLY A 75 -2.73 13.89 -6.47
CA GLY A 75 -3.51 14.40 -5.35
C GLY A 75 -3.29 13.68 -4.01
N VAL A 76 -4.30 13.74 -3.14
CA VAL A 76 -4.29 13.02 -1.85
C VAL A 76 -4.47 11.52 -2.09
N PRO A 77 -3.55 10.66 -1.61
CA PRO A 77 -3.57 9.23 -1.90
C PRO A 77 -4.79 8.52 -1.29
N SER A 78 -5.32 7.55 -2.05
CA SER A 78 -6.40 6.67 -1.59
C SER A 78 -5.86 5.58 -0.66
N TYR A 79 -6.71 5.16 0.28
CA TYR A 79 -6.42 4.01 1.15
C TYR A 79 -6.74 2.68 0.46
N PRO A 80 -5.99 1.60 0.72
CA PRO A 80 -4.89 1.53 1.69
C PRO A 80 -3.59 2.18 1.16
N LEU A 81 -2.94 3.00 1.99
CA LEU A 81 -1.80 3.84 1.58
C LEU A 81 -0.58 3.04 1.12
N TYR A 82 -0.40 1.82 1.65
CA TYR A 82 0.72 0.97 1.25
C TYR A 82 0.71 0.65 -0.25
N LYS A 83 -0.44 0.68 -0.94
CA LYS A 83 -0.52 0.47 -2.39
C LYS A 83 0.13 1.60 -3.19
N HIS A 84 -0.12 2.85 -2.78
CA HIS A 84 0.54 4.01 -3.37
C HIS A 84 2.04 3.95 -3.11
N LEU A 85 2.43 3.64 -1.87
CA LEU A 85 3.83 3.45 -1.50
C LEU A 85 4.51 2.34 -2.32
N ALA A 86 3.83 1.21 -2.55
CA ALA A 86 4.35 0.10 -3.36
C ALA A 86 4.57 0.52 -4.82
N LYS A 87 3.64 1.28 -5.40
CA LYS A 87 3.79 1.83 -6.76
C LYS A 87 5.02 2.74 -6.85
N GLU A 88 5.16 3.70 -5.94
CA GLU A 88 6.28 4.64 -5.96
C GLU A 88 7.62 3.95 -5.71
N LEU A 89 7.67 2.95 -4.82
CA LEU A 89 8.85 2.10 -4.64
C LEU A 89 9.16 1.30 -5.91
N GLY A 90 8.14 0.71 -6.56
CA GLY A 90 8.30 -0.02 -7.81
C GLY A 90 8.90 0.85 -8.92
N ASN A 91 8.39 2.07 -9.09
CA ASN A 91 8.95 3.08 -10.00
C ASN A 91 10.41 3.40 -9.64
N SER A 92 10.68 3.61 -8.34
CA SER A 92 12.02 3.91 -7.84
C SER A 92 13.01 2.78 -8.11
N PHE A 93 12.60 1.52 -7.97
CA PHE A 93 13.44 0.36 -8.30
C PHE A 93 13.73 0.24 -9.79
N GLN A 94 12.73 0.55 -10.64
CA GLN A 94 12.91 0.53 -12.09
C GLN A 94 13.87 1.62 -12.58
N VAL A 95 13.76 2.82 -12.02
CA VAL A 95 14.64 3.95 -12.37
C VAL A 95 16.01 3.83 -11.68
N GLY A 96 16.06 3.22 -10.50
CA GLY A 96 17.25 3.10 -9.68
C GLY A 96 17.56 4.34 -8.83
N SER A 97 16.58 5.22 -8.60
CA SER A 97 16.75 6.45 -7.80
C SER A 97 15.49 6.78 -7.00
N PHE A 98 15.62 7.61 -5.98
CA PHE A 98 14.48 8.11 -5.23
C PHE A 98 13.74 9.19 -6.06
N PRO A 99 12.39 9.27 -6.02
CA PRO A 99 11.64 10.23 -6.82
C PRO A 99 12.04 11.67 -6.48
N ARG A 100 12.28 12.47 -7.51
CA ARG A 100 12.53 13.90 -7.36
C ARG A 100 11.20 14.64 -7.35
N ARG A 101 11.07 15.60 -6.44
CA ARG A 101 9.96 16.54 -6.47
C ARG A 101 10.26 17.66 -7.46
N GLU A 102 9.27 18.01 -8.27
CA GLU A 102 9.32 19.21 -9.09
C GLU A 102 9.26 20.47 -8.20
N ASP A 103 9.80 21.58 -8.69
CA ASP A 103 9.71 22.86 -7.99
C ASP A 103 8.26 23.34 -8.01
N LEU A 104 7.66 23.38 -6.82
CA LEU A 104 6.25 23.70 -6.61
C LEU A 104 5.95 25.22 -6.66
N GLY A 105 6.97 26.05 -6.92
CA GLY A 105 6.80 27.49 -7.09
C GLY A 105 6.54 28.26 -5.79
N SER A 106 6.43 29.59 -5.88
CA SER A 106 6.40 30.49 -4.71
C SER A 106 5.06 30.62 -3.99
N ASN A 107 3.98 30.05 -4.55
CA ASN A 107 2.62 30.16 -3.99
C ASN A 107 2.33 29.14 -2.90
N LEU A 108 3.31 28.30 -2.58
CA LEU A 108 3.21 27.21 -1.62
C LEU A 108 4.17 27.43 -0.44
N PRO A 109 3.84 26.91 0.76
CA PRO A 109 4.76 26.96 1.89
C PRO A 109 6.09 26.25 1.55
N PRO A 110 7.24 26.84 1.90
CA PRO A 110 8.54 26.30 1.53
C PRO A 110 8.81 24.97 2.22
N GLU A 111 9.24 23.98 1.44
CA GLU A 111 9.65 22.67 1.94
C GLU A 111 11.07 22.71 2.53
N GLU A 112 11.28 21.98 3.63
CA GLU A 112 12.60 21.66 4.14
C GLU A 112 13.30 20.68 3.17
N GLN A 113 14.16 21.23 2.32
CA GLN A 113 14.99 20.44 1.42
C GLN A 113 16.26 19.95 2.12
N SER A 114 16.68 18.73 1.82
CA SER A 114 17.92 18.15 2.35
C SER A 114 18.60 17.31 1.29
N GLN A 115 19.53 17.92 0.56
CA GLN A 115 20.32 17.25 -0.47
C GLN A 115 21.03 16.00 0.06
N ILE A 116 21.48 16.03 1.33
CA ILE A 116 22.13 14.89 1.98
C ILE A 116 21.16 13.70 2.13
N LYS A 117 19.90 13.94 2.49
CA LYS A 117 18.90 12.86 2.57
C LYS A 117 18.56 12.31 1.20
N ASP A 118 18.41 13.19 0.21
CA ASP A 118 18.10 12.80 -1.16
C ASP A 118 19.19 11.89 -1.74
N ILE A 119 20.47 12.25 -1.56
CA ILE A 119 21.61 11.43 -1.95
C ILE A 119 21.59 10.07 -1.23
N LYS A 120 21.32 10.05 0.09
CA LYS A 120 21.25 8.80 0.86
C LYS A 120 20.13 7.89 0.40
N TRP A 121 18.97 8.44 0.05
CA TRP A 121 17.86 7.65 -0.47
C TRP A 121 18.13 7.15 -1.87
N ASP A 122 18.80 7.94 -2.73
CA ASP A 122 19.26 7.43 -4.02
C ASP A 122 20.23 6.27 -3.84
N GLU A 123 21.25 6.42 -3.00
CA GLU A 123 22.22 5.35 -2.74
C GLU A 123 21.53 4.08 -2.19
N LEU A 124 20.55 4.25 -1.30
CA LEU A 124 19.74 3.15 -0.75
C LEU A 124 18.95 2.44 -1.85
N ILE A 125 18.23 3.18 -2.70
CA ILE A 125 17.42 2.60 -3.79
C ILE A 125 18.32 1.97 -4.85
N SER A 126 19.38 2.65 -5.29
CA SER A 126 20.33 2.16 -6.28
C SER A 126 21.04 0.89 -5.81
N LYS A 127 21.35 0.76 -4.52
CA LYS A 127 22.04 -0.42 -3.98
C LYS A 127 21.07 -1.51 -3.55
N THR A 128 20.27 -1.26 -2.51
CA THR A 128 19.40 -2.26 -1.89
C THR A 128 18.23 -2.62 -2.81
N GLY A 129 17.69 -1.64 -3.55
CA GLY A 129 16.67 -1.89 -4.57
C GLY A 129 17.20 -2.73 -5.75
N PHE A 130 18.46 -2.52 -6.15
CA PHE A 130 19.11 -3.35 -7.18
C PHE A 130 19.39 -4.78 -6.70
N GLU A 131 19.89 -4.96 -5.47
CA GLU A 131 20.09 -6.28 -4.87
C GLU A 131 18.78 -7.06 -4.77
N LEU A 132 17.69 -6.41 -4.34
CA LEU A 132 16.37 -6.99 -4.32
C LEU A 132 15.88 -7.34 -5.72
N SER A 133 16.07 -6.45 -6.69
CA SER A 133 15.70 -6.71 -8.10
C SER A 133 16.45 -7.90 -8.69
N ASN A 134 17.75 -8.05 -8.40
CA ASN A 134 18.55 -9.21 -8.81
C ASN A 134 18.08 -10.49 -8.15
N MET A 135 17.71 -10.44 -6.86
CA MET A 135 17.11 -11.59 -6.17
C MET A 135 15.86 -12.05 -6.92
N TYR A 136 14.92 -11.15 -7.22
CA TYR A 136 13.71 -11.48 -7.98
C TYR A 136 14.02 -12.01 -9.39
N GLY A 137 15.00 -11.39 -10.08
CA GLY A 137 15.47 -11.84 -11.39
C GLY A 137 16.05 -13.26 -11.40
N SER A 138 16.53 -13.76 -10.26
CA SER A 138 17.05 -15.13 -10.12
C SER A 138 15.97 -16.19 -9.82
N ILE A 139 14.73 -15.77 -9.56
CA ILE A 139 13.63 -16.67 -9.19
C ILE A 139 13.00 -17.26 -10.45
N ASN A 140 12.91 -18.59 -10.48
CA ASN A 140 12.36 -19.32 -11.63
C ASN A 140 10.91 -19.79 -11.43
N PHE A 141 10.45 -19.83 -10.18
CA PHE A 141 9.14 -20.41 -9.84
C PHE A 141 8.42 -19.54 -8.83
N GLU A 142 7.22 -19.10 -9.19
CA GLU A 142 6.27 -18.46 -8.30
C GLU A 142 5.16 -19.44 -7.95
N LEU A 143 4.90 -19.61 -6.65
CA LEU A 143 3.84 -20.48 -6.16
C LEU A 143 2.90 -19.72 -5.25
N HIS A 144 1.61 -20.03 -5.34
CA HIS A 144 0.64 -19.58 -4.37
C HIS A 144 0.28 -20.69 -3.38
N VAL A 145 0.18 -20.34 -2.10
CA VAL A 145 -0.20 -21.24 -1.01
C VAL A 145 -1.14 -20.52 -0.04
N GLN A 146 -2.21 -21.21 0.35
CA GLN A 146 -3.22 -20.69 1.27
C GLN A 146 -2.80 -20.85 2.74
N GLU A 147 -3.40 -20.07 3.63
CA GLU A 147 -3.32 -20.34 5.07
C GLU A 147 -4.04 -21.64 5.44
N PRO A 148 -3.57 -22.39 6.45
CA PRO A 148 -2.46 -22.09 7.37
C PRO A 148 -1.06 -22.46 6.81
N PHE A 149 -1.00 -23.03 5.60
CA PHE A 149 0.24 -23.61 5.07
C PHE A 149 1.30 -22.55 4.73
N PHE A 150 0.89 -21.34 4.33
CA PHE A 150 1.82 -20.21 4.15
C PHE A 150 2.55 -19.87 5.45
N SER A 151 1.82 -19.63 6.54
CA SER A 151 2.41 -19.34 7.85
C SER A 151 3.27 -20.51 8.36
N GLN A 152 2.90 -21.76 8.04
CA GLN A 152 3.71 -22.92 8.40
C GLN A 152 5.02 -23.02 7.60
N LEU A 153 5.04 -22.62 6.32
CA LEU A 153 6.28 -22.51 5.52
C LEU A 153 7.19 -21.41 6.08
N LYS A 154 6.61 -20.22 6.36
CA LYS A 154 7.33 -19.09 6.99
C LYS A 154 8.04 -19.50 8.28
N ALA A 155 7.35 -20.27 9.12
CA ALA A 155 7.85 -20.79 10.39
C ALA A 155 8.76 -22.04 10.26
N GLY A 156 8.96 -22.60 9.06
CA GLY A 156 9.75 -23.81 8.84
C GLY A 156 9.12 -25.11 9.38
N ARG A 157 7.83 -25.08 9.73
CA ARG A 157 7.07 -26.25 10.18
C ARG A 157 6.68 -27.14 9.01
N LYS A 158 6.17 -26.54 7.92
CA LYS A 158 5.94 -27.22 6.64
C LYS A 158 7.26 -27.27 5.89
N LYS A 159 7.71 -28.47 5.53
CA LYS A 159 9.03 -28.71 4.90
C LYS A 159 8.93 -29.29 3.49
N VAL A 160 7.75 -29.75 3.11
CA VAL A 160 7.50 -30.38 1.81
C VAL A 160 6.25 -29.78 1.19
N GLU A 161 6.38 -29.27 -0.03
CA GLU A 161 5.28 -28.81 -0.87
C GLU A 161 4.88 -29.90 -1.86
N GLY A 162 3.64 -30.38 -1.74
CA GLY A 162 3.09 -31.39 -2.65
C GLY A 162 2.40 -30.73 -3.84
N ARG A 163 2.76 -31.14 -5.06
CA ARG A 163 2.13 -30.67 -6.31
C ARG A 163 1.91 -31.82 -7.26
N LEU A 164 0.95 -31.68 -8.17
CA LEU A 164 0.82 -32.61 -9.28
C LEU A 164 2.09 -32.53 -10.15
N ALA A 165 2.62 -33.67 -10.62
CA ALA A 165 3.82 -33.72 -11.46
C ALA A 165 3.52 -33.34 -12.93
N ALA A 166 2.94 -32.16 -13.13
CA ALA A 166 2.44 -31.70 -14.41
C ALA A 166 2.95 -30.29 -14.76
N GLY A 167 3.00 -29.98 -16.05
CA GLY A 167 3.35 -28.65 -16.56
C GLY A 167 4.74 -28.18 -16.11
N TYR A 168 4.84 -26.88 -15.78
CA TYR A 168 6.10 -26.22 -15.47
C TYR A 168 6.76 -26.73 -14.18
N TYR A 169 6.00 -27.34 -13.26
CA TYR A 169 6.54 -27.91 -12.02
C TYR A 169 7.52 -29.07 -12.26
N ASN A 170 7.45 -29.73 -13.42
CA ASN A 170 8.40 -30.78 -13.79
C ASN A 170 9.83 -30.28 -13.99
N ASN A 171 10.01 -28.97 -14.14
CA ASN A 171 11.32 -28.33 -14.27
C ASN A 171 11.92 -27.92 -12.92
N VAL A 172 11.19 -28.08 -11.81
CA VAL A 172 11.71 -27.80 -10.48
C VAL A 172 12.75 -28.85 -10.14
N VAL A 173 13.95 -28.40 -9.79
CA VAL A 173 15.08 -29.27 -9.45
C VAL A 173 15.69 -28.84 -8.12
N GLN A 174 16.56 -29.69 -7.56
CA GLN A 174 17.36 -29.30 -6.40
C GLN A 174 18.14 -28.02 -6.68
N GLY A 175 18.14 -27.09 -5.73
CA GLY A 175 18.77 -25.79 -5.87
C GLY A 175 17.89 -24.70 -6.48
N SER A 176 16.74 -25.04 -7.08
CA SER A 176 15.77 -24.05 -7.56
C SER A 176 15.28 -23.14 -6.42
N LEU A 177 14.99 -21.88 -6.76
CA LEU A 177 14.36 -20.91 -5.87
C LEU A 177 12.87 -20.82 -6.16
N LEU A 178 12.07 -20.92 -5.09
CA LEU A 178 10.61 -20.80 -5.11
C LEU A 178 10.19 -19.54 -4.36
N LEU A 179 9.37 -18.72 -4.98
CA LEU A 179 8.77 -17.56 -4.33
C LEU A 179 7.30 -17.84 -4.02
N PHE A 180 6.99 -17.94 -2.74
CA PHE A 180 5.64 -18.16 -2.25
C PHE A 180 4.91 -16.84 -2.00
N ASN A 181 3.72 -16.72 -2.56
CA ASN A 181 2.85 -15.54 -2.44
C ASN A 181 3.62 -14.23 -2.67
N LYS A 182 4.55 -14.26 -3.64
CA LYS A 182 5.40 -13.14 -4.06
C LYS A 182 6.32 -12.52 -2.98
N CYS A 183 6.39 -13.07 -1.77
CA CYS A 183 7.11 -12.44 -0.65
C CYS A 183 8.02 -13.37 0.17
N LEU A 184 7.81 -14.70 0.12
CA LEU A 184 8.60 -15.67 0.88
C LEU A 184 9.47 -16.50 -0.05
N LEU A 185 10.79 -16.40 0.07
CA LEU A 185 11.74 -17.15 -0.74
C LEU A 185 12.11 -18.46 -0.05
N LEU A 186 11.98 -19.59 -0.75
CA LEU A 186 12.43 -20.89 -0.28
C LEU A 186 13.33 -21.55 -1.33
N LYS A 187 14.28 -22.36 -0.87
CA LYS A 187 15.19 -23.13 -1.73
C LYS A 187 14.78 -24.59 -1.74
N VAL A 188 14.78 -25.21 -2.91
CA VAL A 188 14.49 -26.63 -3.08
C VAL A 188 15.70 -27.46 -2.66
N GLU A 189 15.52 -28.30 -1.64
CA GLU A 189 16.54 -29.24 -1.15
C GLU A 189 16.47 -30.58 -1.90
N ARG A 190 15.27 -31.06 -2.20
CA ARG A 190 15.04 -32.33 -2.89
C ARG A 190 13.69 -32.31 -3.59
N VAL A 191 13.62 -32.94 -4.76
CA VAL A 191 12.37 -33.24 -5.46
C VAL A 191 12.20 -34.74 -5.59
N THR A 192 11.04 -35.29 -5.28
CA THR A 192 10.78 -36.72 -5.38
C THR A 192 9.41 -36.98 -5.97
N ARG A 193 9.32 -37.96 -6.88
CA ARG A 193 8.10 -38.36 -7.56
C ARG A 193 7.46 -39.55 -6.86
N TYR A 194 6.14 -39.49 -6.73
CA TYR A 194 5.29 -40.54 -6.17
C TYR A 194 4.12 -40.83 -7.12
N GLN A 195 3.54 -42.02 -7.01
CA GLN A 195 2.36 -42.39 -7.81
C GLN A 195 1.10 -41.70 -7.31
N SER A 196 1.03 -41.39 -6.00
CA SER A 196 -0.16 -40.80 -5.39
C SER A 196 0.16 -39.82 -4.25
N PHE A 197 -0.79 -38.94 -3.93
CA PHE A 197 -0.69 -38.08 -2.74
C PHE A 197 -0.69 -38.91 -1.46
N ARG A 198 -1.42 -40.03 -1.42
CA ARG A 198 -1.41 -40.94 -0.26
C ARG A 198 -0.01 -41.47 0.00
N GLU A 199 0.65 -42.00 -1.03
CA GLU A 199 2.02 -42.51 -0.94
C GLU A 199 2.99 -41.41 -0.50
N MET A 200 2.91 -40.23 -1.14
CA MET A 200 3.74 -39.08 -0.78
C MET A 200 3.58 -38.70 0.70
N LEU A 201 2.34 -38.60 1.19
CA LEU A 201 2.04 -38.22 2.58
C LEU A 201 2.55 -39.27 3.59
N GLN A 202 2.57 -40.55 3.21
CA GLN A 202 3.12 -41.62 4.04
C GLN A 202 4.65 -41.54 4.10
N VAL A 203 5.31 -41.39 2.96
CA VAL A 203 6.78 -41.43 2.87
C VAL A 203 7.42 -40.13 3.37
N GLU A 204 6.91 -38.97 2.95
CA GLU A 204 7.44 -37.66 3.36
C GLU A 204 7.04 -37.27 4.78
N THR A 205 6.20 -38.09 5.44
CA THR A 205 5.54 -37.84 6.73
C THR A 205 4.51 -36.72 6.65
N LEU A 206 3.25 -37.04 6.96
CA LEU A 206 2.11 -36.10 6.92
C LEU A 206 2.43 -34.76 7.61
N ALA A 207 3.05 -34.78 8.79
CA ALA A 207 3.38 -33.58 9.55
C ALA A 207 4.39 -32.65 8.85
N ASN A 208 5.23 -33.15 7.94
CA ASN A 208 6.15 -32.32 7.16
C ASN A 208 5.47 -31.69 5.93
N VAL A 209 4.42 -32.34 5.42
CA VAL A 209 3.70 -31.90 4.21
C VAL A 209 2.51 -31.02 4.57
N LEU A 210 1.69 -31.43 5.54
CA LEU A 210 0.48 -30.75 6.01
C LEU A 210 0.47 -30.72 7.56
N PRO A 211 1.33 -29.91 8.21
CA PRO A 211 1.34 -29.80 9.66
C PRO A 211 -0.04 -29.46 10.25
N GLY A 212 -0.43 -30.19 11.30
CA GLY A 212 -1.71 -30.01 12.00
C GLY A 212 -2.87 -30.84 11.44
N VAL A 213 -2.69 -31.56 10.34
CA VAL A 213 -3.66 -32.55 9.83
C VAL A 213 -3.47 -33.88 10.55
N ALA A 214 -4.57 -34.51 10.97
CA ALA A 214 -4.51 -35.68 11.85
C ALA A 214 -4.27 -36.99 11.09
N THR A 215 -4.85 -37.14 9.89
CA THR A 215 -4.81 -38.40 9.13
C THR A 215 -4.40 -38.24 7.68
N ILE A 216 -3.92 -39.33 7.07
CA ILE A 216 -3.55 -39.35 5.65
C ILE A 216 -4.78 -39.11 4.76
N GLU A 217 -5.94 -39.65 5.16
CA GLU A 217 -7.22 -39.50 4.49
C GLU A 217 -7.65 -38.03 4.41
N GLU A 218 -7.58 -37.31 5.53
CA GLU A 218 -7.80 -35.86 5.56
C GLU A 218 -6.79 -35.11 4.69
N GLY A 219 -5.52 -35.52 4.73
CA GLY A 219 -4.47 -34.93 3.90
C GLY A 219 -4.74 -35.09 2.40
N VAL A 220 -5.16 -36.27 1.96
CA VAL A 220 -5.58 -36.52 0.58
C VAL A 220 -6.82 -35.69 0.23
N ALA A 221 -7.80 -35.58 1.13
CA ALA A 221 -9.00 -34.77 0.92
C ALA A 221 -8.68 -33.28 0.71
N ILE A 222 -7.62 -32.76 1.33
CA ILE A 222 -7.13 -31.39 1.07
C ILE A 222 -6.65 -31.26 -0.39
N TYR A 223 -5.85 -32.20 -0.89
CA TYR A 223 -5.40 -32.17 -2.29
C TYR A 223 -6.55 -32.36 -3.28
N ARG A 224 -7.60 -33.11 -2.91
CA ARG A 224 -8.80 -33.31 -3.75
C ARG A 224 -9.60 -32.04 -4.00
N LYS A 225 -9.43 -31.00 -3.19
CA LYS A 225 -10.00 -29.66 -3.46
C LYS A 225 -9.38 -29.02 -4.70
N PHE A 226 -8.20 -29.46 -5.13
CA PHE A 226 -7.42 -28.87 -6.23
C PHE A 226 -7.18 -29.84 -7.39
N TYR A 227 -7.06 -31.14 -7.13
CA TYR A 227 -6.68 -32.14 -8.12
C TYR A 227 -7.60 -33.37 -8.09
N THR A 228 -8.12 -33.74 -9.26
CA THR A 228 -8.90 -34.97 -9.43
C THR A 228 -8.01 -36.21 -9.42
N GLU A 229 -8.60 -37.38 -9.14
CA GLU A 229 -7.86 -38.66 -9.13
C GLU A 229 -7.30 -39.02 -10.50
N GLU A 230 -8.01 -38.67 -11.56
CA GLU A 230 -7.62 -38.96 -12.94
C GLU A 230 -6.34 -38.18 -13.28
N LYS A 231 -6.27 -36.90 -12.88
CA LYS A 231 -5.08 -36.06 -13.07
C LYS A 231 -3.89 -36.60 -12.29
N GLU A 232 -4.12 -37.01 -11.04
CA GLU A 232 -3.11 -37.65 -10.20
C GLU A 232 -2.58 -38.95 -10.84
N LYS A 233 -3.46 -39.85 -11.26
CA LYS A 233 -3.05 -41.11 -11.91
C LYS A 233 -2.30 -40.87 -13.22
N ALA A 234 -2.68 -39.84 -13.98
CA ALA A 234 -2.05 -39.52 -15.25
C ALA A 234 -0.66 -38.89 -15.11
N SER A 235 -0.46 -38.06 -14.08
CA SER A 235 0.78 -37.25 -13.95
C SER A 235 1.71 -37.75 -12.84
N GLY A 236 1.17 -38.38 -11.80
CA GLY A 236 1.85 -38.59 -10.52
C GLY A 236 1.94 -37.31 -9.69
N VAL A 237 2.71 -37.38 -8.60
CA VAL A 237 2.85 -36.31 -7.60
C VAL A 237 4.32 -35.98 -7.37
N LEU A 238 4.63 -34.70 -7.20
CA LEU A 238 5.92 -34.18 -6.75
C LEU A 238 5.84 -33.81 -5.27
N ALA A 239 6.77 -34.34 -4.48
CA ALA A 239 7.17 -33.79 -3.20
C ALA A 239 8.37 -32.86 -3.41
N ILE A 240 8.20 -31.58 -3.09
CA ILE A 240 9.23 -30.56 -3.21
C ILE A 240 9.67 -30.19 -1.79
N SER A 241 10.75 -30.79 -1.32
CA SER A 241 11.33 -30.47 -0.02
C SER A 241 12.05 -29.12 -0.09
N VAL A 242 11.78 -28.26 0.89
CA VAL A 242 12.22 -26.86 0.91
C VAL A 242 12.91 -26.49 2.21
N SER A 243 13.86 -25.57 2.11
CA SER A 243 14.47 -24.88 3.24
C SER A 243 14.31 -23.36 3.08
N LYS A 244 14.46 -22.60 4.18
CA LYS A 244 14.41 -21.14 4.17
C LYS A 244 15.84 -20.58 4.10
N PRO A 245 16.25 -19.95 2.99
CA PRO A 245 17.53 -19.24 2.91
C PRO A 245 17.62 -18.11 3.93
N SER A 246 18.83 -17.75 4.34
CA SER A 246 19.08 -16.61 5.23
C SER A 246 18.74 -15.27 4.59
N SER A 247 19.01 -15.12 3.29
CA SER A 247 18.63 -13.95 2.51
C SER A 247 17.17 -14.07 2.06
N GLN A 248 16.37 -13.02 2.30
CA GLN A 248 14.94 -13.00 2.06
C GLN A 248 14.49 -11.64 1.50
N PRO A 249 13.51 -11.60 0.59
CA PRO A 249 12.99 -10.35 0.02
C PRO A 249 12.58 -9.32 1.07
N TYR A 250 11.91 -9.76 2.13
CA TYR A 250 11.40 -8.88 3.19
C TYR A 250 12.51 -8.25 4.03
N ILE A 251 13.73 -8.80 4.03
CA ILE A 251 14.88 -8.20 4.70
C ILE A 251 15.31 -6.93 3.96
N PHE A 252 15.45 -7.00 2.63
CA PHE A 252 15.77 -5.82 1.81
C PHE A 252 14.65 -4.78 1.87
N MET A 253 13.38 -5.21 1.82
CA MET A 253 12.26 -4.28 1.96
C MET A 253 12.28 -3.56 3.31
N LYS A 254 12.56 -4.28 4.41
CA LYS A 254 12.75 -3.70 5.74
C LYS A 254 13.92 -2.72 5.78
N GLU A 255 15.06 -3.06 5.19
CA GLU A 255 16.22 -2.15 5.10
C GLU A 255 15.87 -0.87 4.34
N ILE A 256 15.13 -0.97 3.24
CA ILE A 256 14.64 0.19 2.48
C ILE A 256 13.72 1.04 3.36
N LEU A 257 12.74 0.44 4.04
CA LEU A 257 11.84 1.17 4.95
C LEU A 257 12.59 1.87 6.09
N ASN A 258 13.62 1.21 6.64
CA ASN A 258 14.49 1.80 7.67
C ASN A 258 15.32 2.98 7.16
N GLY A 259 15.91 2.84 5.97
CA GLY A 259 16.72 3.90 5.37
C GLY A 259 15.89 5.10 4.94
N LEU A 260 14.64 4.87 4.51
CA LEU A 260 13.68 5.94 4.22
C LEU A 260 13.20 6.62 5.51
N GLY A 261 12.88 5.82 6.53
CA GLY A 261 12.24 6.30 7.76
C GLY A 261 10.92 7.01 7.49
N TYR A 262 10.42 7.73 8.48
CA TYR A 262 9.17 8.50 8.37
C TYR A 262 9.19 9.51 7.23
N ASP A 263 10.33 10.17 7.04
CA ASP A 263 10.48 11.26 6.08
C ASP A 263 10.46 10.76 4.63
N GLY A 264 11.23 9.72 4.33
CA GLY A 264 11.26 9.12 2.99
C GLY A 264 9.91 8.47 2.65
N VAL A 265 9.29 7.77 3.60
CA VAL A 265 7.95 7.19 3.40
C VAL A 265 6.91 8.29 3.20
N GLY A 266 6.91 9.34 4.01
CA GLY A 266 6.01 10.49 3.84
C GLY A 266 6.16 11.15 2.47
N ARG A 267 7.40 11.33 1.99
CA ARG A 267 7.64 11.85 0.64
C ARG A 267 7.11 10.95 -0.48
N LEU A 268 7.27 9.63 -0.36
CA LEU A 268 6.68 8.68 -1.31
C LEU A 268 5.14 8.64 -1.25
N LEU A 269 4.53 9.17 -0.18
CA LEU A 269 3.08 9.38 -0.08
C LEU A 269 2.65 10.78 -0.58
N GLY A 270 3.57 11.57 -1.14
CA GLY A 270 3.29 12.92 -1.61
C GLY A 270 3.28 13.99 -0.52
N MET A 271 3.65 13.65 0.73
CA MET A 271 3.75 14.65 1.81
C MET A 271 4.97 15.55 1.65
N VAL A 272 4.85 16.79 2.11
CA VAL A 272 5.97 17.72 2.24
C VAL A 272 6.45 17.74 3.68
N ARG A 273 7.71 18.14 3.86
CA ARG A 273 8.25 18.45 5.18
C ARG A 273 8.39 19.96 5.36
N THR A 274 7.88 20.51 6.45
CA THR A 274 8.11 21.89 6.84
C THR A 274 8.49 21.96 8.31
N ALA A 275 8.91 23.15 8.77
CA ALA A 275 9.03 23.41 10.20
C ALA A 275 7.69 23.09 10.90
N GLY A 276 7.73 22.25 11.93
CA GLY A 276 6.55 21.82 12.66
C GLY A 276 5.81 20.61 12.08
N THR A 277 6.31 19.95 11.03
CA THR A 277 5.75 18.67 10.54
C THR A 277 5.76 17.60 11.64
N VAL A 278 4.63 16.88 11.75
CA VAL A 278 4.49 15.69 12.60
C VAL A 278 4.92 14.48 11.76
N LEU A 279 6.06 13.88 12.10
CA LEU A 279 6.76 12.93 11.21
C LEU A 279 6.02 11.60 11.04
N ASP A 280 5.39 11.11 12.09
CA ASP A 280 4.67 9.84 12.11
C ASP A 280 3.18 9.98 11.78
N ALA A 281 2.78 11.12 11.22
CA ALA A 281 1.42 11.34 10.75
C ALA A 281 1.24 10.85 9.31
N LEU A 282 0.05 10.34 9.01
CA LEU A 282 -0.37 9.90 7.67
C LEU A 282 -1.50 10.80 7.16
N PRO A 283 -1.64 10.98 5.83
CA PRO A 283 -2.76 11.75 5.29
C PRO A 283 -4.09 11.05 5.62
N PRO A 284 -5.11 11.75 6.15
CA PRO A 284 -6.42 11.15 6.39
C PRO A 284 -7.07 10.63 5.10
N SER A 285 -7.98 9.66 5.22
CA SER A 285 -8.67 9.13 4.03
C SER A 285 -9.53 10.21 3.37
N ARG A 286 -9.55 10.20 2.03
CA ARG A 286 -10.40 11.10 1.22
C ARG A 286 -11.87 11.07 1.66
N SER A 287 -12.38 9.89 2.01
CA SER A 287 -13.75 9.71 2.51
C SER A 287 -14.01 10.47 3.82
N VAL A 288 -13.06 10.46 4.76
CA VAL A 288 -13.16 11.21 6.02
C VAL A 288 -13.09 12.71 5.75
N LEU A 289 -12.20 13.15 4.86
CA LEU A 289 -12.04 14.57 4.50
C LEU A 289 -13.30 15.15 3.85
N VAL A 290 -13.87 14.44 2.87
CA VAL A 290 -15.12 14.81 2.20
C VAL A 290 -16.29 14.79 3.19
N SER A 291 -16.39 13.75 4.01
CA SER A 291 -17.47 13.61 4.99
C SER A 291 -17.47 14.74 6.03
N SER A 292 -16.30 15.08 6.58
CA SER A 292 -16.19 16.13 7.59
C SER A 292 -16.44 17.52 7.01
N ALA A 293 -16.05 17.78 5.76
CA ALA A 293 -16.36 19.01 5.03
C ALA A 293 -17.87 19.14 4.73
N GLY A 294 -18.55 18.01 4.50
CA GLY A 294 -19.98 17.94 4.23
C GLY A 294 -20.91 17.94 5.45
N ARG A 295 -20.38 18.11 6.68
CA ARG A 295 -21.22 18.18 7.89
C ARG A 295 -22.11 19.42 7.89
N SER A 296 -23.29 19.28 8.50
CA SER A 296 -24.25 20.38 8.63
C SER A 296 -23.70 21.49 9.53
N TYR A 297 -23.68 22.71 9.01
CA TYR A 297 -23.29 23.89 9.77
C TYR A 297 -24.48 24.36 10.62
N GLN A 298 -24.30 24.43 11.93
CA GLN A 298 -25.34 24.81 12.91
C GLN A 298 -26.65 24.01 12.71
N PRO A 299 -26.64 22.69 12.97
CA PRO A 299 -27.76 21.80 12.66
C PRO A 299 -29.07 22.14 13.39
N ASP A 300 -28.99 22.90 14.48
CA ASP A 300 -30.14 23.32 15.27
C ASP A 300 -30.97 24.45 14.61
N ILE A 301 -30.46 25.07 13.53
CA ILE A 301 -31.18 26.14 12.81
C ILE A 301 -32.16 25.52 11.82
N LYS A 302 -33.46 25.65 12.13
CA LYS A 302 -34.54 25.15 11.25
C LYS A 302 -34.47 25.79 9.85
N GLY A 303 -34.44 24.94 8.83
CA GLY A 303 -34.47 25.34 7.42
C GLY A 303 -33.11 25.59 6.78
N SER A 304 -32.02 25.59 7.55
CA SER A 304 -30.66 25.63 7.03
C SER A 304 -30.17 24.21 6.73
N THR A 305 -29.68 23.97 5.51
CA THR A 305 -28.99 22.72 5.16
C THR A 305 -27.54 22.98 4.74
N LEU A 306 -27.06 24.20 4.94
CA LEU A 306 -25.71 24.62 4.60
C LEU A 306 -24.65 23.76 5.31
N THR A 307 -23.63 23.33 4.57
CA THR A 307 -22.51 22.57 5.14
C THR A 307 -21.41 23.47 5.69
N ASP A 308 -20.53 22.91 6.52
CA ASP A 308 -19.33 23.60 7.02
C ASP A 308 -18.45 24.12 5.87
N ALA A 309 -18.25 23.30 4.82
CA ALA A 309 -17.53 23.72 3.62
C ALA A 309 -18.25 24.85 2.88
N ALA A 310 -19.56 24.76 2.64
CA ALA A 310 -20.29 25.83 1.94
C ALA A 310 -20.29 27.14 2.72
N ARG A 311 -20.39 27.06 4.06
CA ARG A 311 -20.25 28.23 4.92
C ARG A 311 -18.86 28.84 4.86
N ALA A 312 -17.81 28.02 4.86
CA ALA A 312 -16.44 28.51 4.70
C ALA A 312 -16.26 29.18 3.33
N LEU A 313 -16.70 28.53 2.26
CA LEU A 313 -16.56 29.04 0.89
C LEU A 313 -17.24 30.41 0.71
N THR A 314 -18.36 30.65 1.39
CA THR A 314 -19.05 31.96 1.36
C THR A 314 -18.14 33.10 1.82
N LYS A 315 -17.25 32.84 2.79
CA LYS A 315 -16.30 33.85 3.25
C LYS A 315 -15.20 34.14 2.22
N HIS A 316 -14.84 33.16 1.39
CA HIS A 316 -13.76 33.27 0.41
C HIS A 316 -14.25 33.83 -0.93
N ALA A 317 -15.43 33.42 -1.40
CA ALA A 317 -15.99 33.89 -2.66
C ALA A 317 -16.32 35.40 -2.68
N GLU A 318 -16.59 35.99 -1.51
CA GLU A 318 -16.80 37.44 -1.38
C GLU A 318 -15.48 38.26 -1.37
N ARG A 319 -14.34 37.59 -1.16
CA ARG A 319 -13.05 38.24 -0.88
C ARG A 319 -12.00 38.01 -1.95
N SER A 320 -12.10 36.89 -2.68
CA SER A 320 -11.19 36.56 -3.77
C SER A 320 -11.44 37.47 -4.98
N SER A 321 -10.41 38.22 -5.35
CA SER A 321 -10.42 39.15 -6.51
C SER A 321 -10.36 38.44 -7.86
N GLU A 322 -9.92 37.18 -7.89
CA GLU A 322 -9.63 36.39 -9.11
C GLU A 322 -10.74 35.37 -9.44
N GLY A 323 -11.72 35.16 -8.56
CA GLY A 323 -12.88 34.29 -8.83
C GLY A 323 -12.61 32.78 -8.76
N TRP A 324 -11.43 32.35 -8.28
CA TRP A 324 -11.02 30.93 -8.22
C TRP A 324 -12.04 30.04 -7.48
N TRP A 325 -12.57 30.52 -6.36
CA TRP A 325 -13.58 29.81 -5.53
C TRP A 325 -14.98 29.70 -6.16
N GLY A 326 -15.17 30.30 -7.34
CA GLY A 326 -16.46 30.38 -8.01
C GLY A 326 -17.43 31.39 -7.40
N HIS A 327 -18.62 31.48 -8.00
CA HIS A 327 -19.66 32.42 -7.57
C HIS A 327 -20.74 31.72 -6.76
N LEU A 328 -20.74 31.95 -5.44
CA LEU A 328 -21.77 31.43 -4.54
C LEU A 328 -23.10 32.20 -4.71
N LYS A 329 -24.00 31.64 -5.53
CA LYS A 329 -25.38 32.10 -5.68
C LYS A 329 -26.36 30.94 -5.53
N GLY A 330 -27.60 31.24 -5.18
CA GLY A 330 -28.67 30.26 -5.09
C GLY A 330 -28.92 29.73 -3.67
N ASN A 331 -29.66 28.62 -3.59
CA ASN A 331 -30.07 28.00 -2.33
C ASN A 331 -28.94 27.16 -1.69
N ASP A 332 -29.14 26.70 -0.46
CA ASP A 332 -28.14 25.92 0.30
C ASP A 332 -27.67 24.68 -0.45
N SER A 333 -28.56 23.99 -1.18
CA SER A 333 -28.20 22.82 -1.99
C SER A 333 -27.17 23.17 -3.07
N GLN A 334 -27.37 24.27 -3.79
CA GLN A 334 -26.45 24.74 -4.83
C GLN A 334 -25.09 25.16 -4.24
N LYS A 335 -25.10 25.83 -3.08
CA LYS A 335 -23.86 26.21 -2.38
C LYS A 335 -23.09 24.99 -1.88
N ASN A 336 -23.79 24.00 -1.34
CA ASN A 336 -23.21 22.73 -0.89
C ASN A 336 -22.61 21.94 -2.04
N GLN A 337 -23.28 21.92 -3.19
CA GLN A 337 -22.77 21.28 -4.40
C GLN A 337 -21.47 21.92 -4.88
N LEU A 338 -21.42 23.25 -4.96
CA LEU A 338 -20.20 23.97 -5.34
C LEU A 338 -19.06 23.70 -4.34
N ALA A 339 -19.33 23.77 -3.04
CA ALA A 339 -18.30 23.50 -2.04
C ALA A 339 -17.78 22.05 -2.11
N SER A 340 -18.65 21.08 -2.39
CA SER A 340 -18.25 19.70 -2.62
C SER A 340 -17.37 19.55 -3.86
N GLN A 341 -17.71 20.24 -4.95
CA GLN A 341 -16.88 20.27 -6.18
C GLN A 341 -15.49 20.84 -5.90
N VAL A 342 -15.40 21.97 -5.19
CA VAL A 342 -14.13 22.58 -4.79
C VAL A 342 -13.29 21.63 -3.92
N ILE A 343 -13.91 20.96 -2.94
CA ILE A 343 -13.19 19.99 -2.08
C ILE A 343 -12.65 18.83 -2.92
N ASN A 344 -13.44 18.25 -3.81
CA ASN A 344 -12.98 17.15 -4.67
C ASN A 344 -11.84 17.61 -5.58
N GLN A 345 -11.97 18.79 -6.19
CA GLN A 345 -10.91 19.38 -7.01
C GLN A 345 -9.61 19.56 -6.21
N LEU A 346 -9.68 20.13 -5.00
CA LEU A 346 -8.50 20.28 -4.14
C LEU A 346 -7.87 18.92 -3.77
N LEU A 347 -8.67 17.87 -3.59
CA LEU A 347 -8.18 16.53 -3.27
C LEU A 347 -7.55 15.84 -4.48
N ASP A 348 -8.06 16.08 -5.68
CA ASP A 348 -7.60 15.50 -6.95
C ASP A 348 -6.33 16.21 -7.46
N ASP A 349 -6.30 17.54 -7.37
CA ASP A 349 -5.22 18.38 -7.91
C ASP A 349 -4.14 18.71 -6.86
N CYS A 350 -4.23 18.14 -5.65
CA CYS A 350 -3.29 18.39 -4.56
C CYS A 350 -1.84 18.06 -4.99
N CYS A 351 -0.96 19.06 -4.92
CA CYS A 351 0.48 18.90 -5.18
C CYS A 351 1.33 19.10 -3.92
N TRP A 352 0.70 19.58 -2.84
CA TRP A 352 1.33 19.88 -1.56
C TRP A 352 0.41 19.42 -0.44
N MET A 353 0.89 18.54 0.45
CA MET A 353 0.14 18.15 1.65
C MET A 353 1.06 17.96 2.84
N ASN A 354 0.57 18.25 4.04
CA ASN A 354 1.35 18.09 5.26
C ASN A 354 0.45 17.92 6.49
N VAL A 355 0.98 17.24 7.51
CA VAL A 355 0.46 17.31 8.87
C VAL A 355 1.44 18.10 9.72
N HIS A 356 1.05 19.28 10.18
CA HIS A 356 1.96 20.19 10.86
C HIS A 356 1.29 20.96 12.00
N LEU A 357 2.10 21.45 12.93
CA LEU A 357 1.65 22.20 14.10
C LEU A 357 1.34 23.65 13.73
N ILE A 358 0.11 24.08 13.99
CA ILE A 358 -0.28 25.49 13.91
C ILE A 358 -0.55 26.01 15.32
N GLN A 359 0.15 27.06 15.71
CA GLN A 359 -0.09 27.74 17.00
C GLN A 359 -1.33 28.64 16.91
N PRO A 360 -2.18 28.70 17.96
CA PRO A 360 -2.20 27.88 19.19
C PRO A 360 -3.00 26.56 19.07
N TYR A 361 -3.45 26.18 17.88
CA TYR A 361 -4.50 25.18 17.66
C TYR A 361 -4.04 23.71 17.60
N GLY A 362 -2.73 23.44 17.55
CA GLY A 362 -2.18 22.09 17.50
C GLY A 362 -2.01 21.54 16.08
N PRO A 363 -1.90 20.20 15.89
CA PRO A 363 -1.64 19.59 14.60
C PRO A 363 -2.87 19.64 13.69
N VAL A 364 -2.64 19.96 12.42
CA VAL A 364 -3.66 20.03 11.37
C VAL A 364 -3.20 19.26 10.13
N PHE A 365 -4.14 18.76 9.35
CA PHE A 365 -3.87 18.29 7.98
C PHE A 365 -4.20 19.41 6.99
N GLU A 366 -3.26 19.73 6.11
CA GLU A 366 -3.39 20.79 5.12
C GLU A 366 -3.02 20.27 3.73
N ILE A 367 -3.80 20.67 2.74
CA ILE A 367 -3.54 20.41 1.32
C ILE A 367 -3.59 21.70 0.54
N ARG A 368 -2.81 21.76 -0.54
CA ARG A 368 -2.82 22.86 -1.51
C ARG A 368 -2.60 22.37 -2.93
N VAL A 369 -3.19 23.08 -3.88
CA VAL A 369 -2.92 22.96 -5.32
C VAL A 369 -1.78 23.90 -5.73
N CYS A 370 -1.28 23.79 -6.95
CA CYS A 370 -0.11 24.54 -7.44
C CYS A 370 -0.28 26.06 -7.35
N GLU A 371 -1.49 26.55 -7.53
CA GLU A 371 -1.85 27.97 -7.42
C GLU A 371 -1.82 28.48 -5.97
N GLY A 372 -1.66 27.57 -4.99
CA GLY A 372 -1.54 27.89 -3.57
C GLY A 372 -2.85 27.81 -2.81
N TYR A 373 -4.00 27.77 -3.48
CA TYR A 373 -5.31 27.55 -2.84
C TYR A 373 -5.35 26.19 -2.14
N GLY A 374 -6.08 26.11 -1.04
CA GLY A 374 -6.07 24.89 -0.23
C GLY A 374 -7.20 24.76 0.77
N ALA A 375 -7.09 23.72 1.57
CA ALA A 375 -8.03 23.41 2.64
C ALA A 375 -7.34 22.77 3.83
N ARG A 376 -7.96 22.90 5.00
CA ARG A 376 -7.42 22.42 6.27
C ARG A 376 -8.46 21.66 7.08
N TRP A 377 -7.98 20.60 7.74
CA TRP A 377 -8.73 19.79 8.69
C TRP A 377 -7.95 19.62 10.00
N SER A 378 -8.60 19.09 11.03
CA SER A 378 -7.87 18.45 12.13
C SER A 378 -6.92 17.38 11.59
N SER A 379 -5.86 17.04 12.33
CA SER A 379 -4.85 16.09 11.86
C SER A 379 -5.38 14.70 11.48
N ASP A 380 -6.51 14.29 12.08
CA ASP A 380 -7.21 13.03 11.80
C ASP A 380 -8.27 13.17 10.68
N GLY A 381 -8.42 14.35 10.08
CA GLY A 381 -9.42 14.66 9.07
C GLY A 381 -10.86 14.78 9.58
N SER A 382 -11.11 14.53 10.87
CA SER A 382 -12.46 14.40 11.42
C SER A 382 -13.22 15.72 11.53
N LYS A 383 -12.54 16.86 11.41
CA LYS A 383 -13.14 18.20 11.45
C LYS A 383 -12.56 19.07 10.35
N PHE A 384 -13.43 19.58 9.47
CA PHE A 384 -13.06 20.63 8.52
C PHE A 384 -12.84 21.96 9.25
N ILE A 385 -11.74 22.64 8.95
CA ILE A 385 -11.35 23.90 9.59
C ILE A 385 -11.66 25.08 8.66
N GLY A 386 -11.32 24.97 7.36
CA GLY A 386 -11.60 26.02 6.39
C GLY A 386 -10.74 25.94 5.13
N PHE A 387 -11.04 26.84 4.19
CA PHE A 387 -10.25 27.03 2.98
C PHE A 387 -9.07 27.98 3.21
N LEU A 388 -8.11 27.95 2.30
CA LEU A 388 -6.85 28.67 2.38
C LEU A 388 -6.58 29.39 1.08
N GLU A 389 -6.25 30.68 1.17
CA GLU A 389 -5.71 31.47 0.06
C GLU A 389 -4.25 31.09 -0.23
N PRO A 390 -3.71 31.47 -1.40
CA PRO A 390 -2.31 31.25 -1.76
C PRO A 390 -1.34 31.73 -0.67
N TYR A 391 -0.25 30.99 -0.50
CA TYR A 391 0.74 31.31 0.52
C TYR A 391 1.38 32.67 0.21
N THR A 392 1.53 33.50 1.24
CA THR A 392 2.25 34.77 1.16
C THR A 392 3.24 34.87 2.30
N VAL A 393 4.48 35.27 1.99
CA VAL A 393 5.49 35.59 3.00
C VAL A 393 4.95 36.74 3.86
N ASP A 394 4.97 36.55 5.18
CA ASP A 394 4.43 37.45 6.20
C ASP A 394 2.89 37.65 6.20
N GLY A 395 2.11 36.73 5.60
CA GLY A 395 0.64 36.81 5.58
C GLY A 395 0.00 37.00 6.96
N PHE A 396 0.58 36.39 8.00
CA PHE A 396 0.18 36.55 9.40
C PHE A 396 0.28 38.00 9.90
N SER A 397 1.27 38.77 9.44
CA SER A 397 1.48 40.17 9.86
C SER A 397 0.58 41.17 9.12
N LYS A 398 -0.09 40.73 8.05
CA LYS A 398 -0.97 41.55 7.21
C LYS A 398 -2.44 41.15 7.36
N ASP A 399 -2.78 40.53 8.48
CA ASP A 399 -4.10 39.97 8.81
C ASP A 399 -4.66 38.98 7.77
N TRP A 400 -3.78 38.42 6.92
CA TRP A 400 -4.14 37.77 5.66
C TRP A 400 -5.15 38.65 4.90
N LYS A 401 -4.67 39.39 3.90
CA LYS A 401 -5.61 39.87 2.86
C LYS A 401 -6.14 38.63 2.14
N HIS A 402 -7.23 38.11 2.67
CA HIS A 402 -8.08 37.11 2.07
C HIS A 402 -8.65 37.64 0.76
#